data_AF-A0A1A6FTI6-F1
#
_entry.id   AF-A0A1A6FTI6-F1
#
_cell.length_a   1.000
_cell.length_b   1.000
_cell.length_c   1.000
_cell.angle_alpha   90.00
_cell.angle_beta   90.00
_cell.angle_gamma   90.00
#
_symmetry.space_group_name_H-M   'P 1'
#
loop_
_entity.id
_entity.type
_entity.pdbx_description
1 polymer ?
#
loop_
_entity_poly.entity_id
_entity_poly.type
_entity_poly.pdbx_seq_one_letter_code
_entity_poly.pdbx_strand_id
1 'polypeptide(L)'
;GQRAKSVKFADGLTIHSGDPVNYYVDTAMGCELLRQGMLDIKVKIMLPWDPSGKKGPKKTLPDHVSIVYPKHEILPTTPISEQKGGKPEPPAMHQSVPRA
;
A
#
# COMPACT_ATOMS: atom_id res chain seq x y z
N GLY A 1 43.10 8.17 -19.03
CA GLY A 1 43.53 9.57 -18.86
C GLY A 1 43.59 9.88 -17.38
N GLN A 2 44.50 10.76 -16.95
CA GLN A 2 44.76 11.07 -15.53
C GLN A 2 43.62 11.80 -14.80
N ARG A 3 42.56 12.17 -15.52
CA ARG A 3 41.39 12.86 -14.96
C ARG A 3 40.39 11.85 -14.40
N ALA A 4 39.92 12.07 -13.17
CA ALA A 4 38.85 11.31 -12.57
C ALA A 4 37.55 11.40 -13.40
N LYS A 5 36.76 10.33 -13.38
CA LYS A 5 35.43 10.27 -13.97
C LYS A 5 34.46 9.71 -12.93
N SER A 6 33.21 10.17 -12.98
CA SER A 6 32.13 9.62 -12.18
C SER A 6 30.98 9.26 -13.12
N VAL A 7 30.42 8.08 -12.91
CA VAL A 7 29.27 7.61 -13.66
C VAL A 7 28.13 7.45 -12.67
N LYS A 8 26.95 7.96 -13.02
CA LYS A 8 25.73 7.83 -12.21
C LYS A 8 24.74 6.97 -12.98
N PHE A 9 24.40 5.84 -12.38
CA PHE A 9 23.32 4.98 -12.86
C PHE A 9 22.10 5.26 -12.00
N ALA A 10 20.95 5.46 -12.62
CA ALA A 10 19.68 5.71 -11.94
C ALA A 10 18.60 4.89 -12.63
N ASP A 11 17.80 4.19 -11.83
CA ASP A 11 16.64 3.43 -12.28
C ASP A 11 15.52 3.54 -11.24
N GLY A 12 14.27 3.53 -11.70
CA GLY A 12 13.09 3.69 -10.87
C GLY A 12 12.95 5.06 -10.20
N LEU A 13 12.25 5.09 -9.07
CA LEU A 13 12.02 6.28 -8.25
C LEU A 13 13.02 6.32 -7.09
N THR A 14 13.57 7.49 -6.77
CA THR A 14 14.41 7.69 -5.58
C THR A 14 14.15 9.07 -4.98
N ILE A 15 13.87 9.10 -3.67
CA ILE A 15 13.65 10.34 -2.93
C ILE A 15 14.99 10.89 -2.45
N HIS A 16 15.21 12.20 -2.60
CA HIS A 16 16.46 12.88 -2.23
C HIS A 16 16.31 13.89 -1.08
N SER A 17 15.08 14.22 -0.68
CA SER A 17 14.80 15.27 0.31
C SER A 17 13.69 14.88 1.29
N GLY A 18 13.66 15.56 2.43
CA GLY A 18 12.67 15.36 3.48
C GLY A 18 12.98 14.19 4.42
N ASP A 19 12.16 14.07 5.45
CA ASP A 19 12.27 13.00 6.46
C ASP A 19 12.13 11.57 5.89
N PRO A 20 11.33 11.29 4.83
CA PRO A 20 11.22 9.95 4.26
C PRO A 20 12.56 9.33 3.84
N VAL A 21 13.56 10.15 3.47
CA VAL A 21 14.90 9.66 3.09
C VAL A 21 15.52 8.79 4.19
N ASN A 22 15.33 9.14 5.47
CA ASN A 22 15.96 8.43 6.58
C ASN A 22 15.48 6.99 6.76
N TYR A 23 14.26 6.68 6.30
CA TYR A 23 13.66 5.35 6.48
C TYR A 23 13.55 4.60 5.16
N TYR A 24 13.30 5.30 4.05
CA TYR A 24 13.10 4.69 2.75
C TYR A 24 14.38 4.48 1.96
N VAL A 25 15.44 5.20 2.27
CA VAL A 25 16.68 5.13 1.50
C VAL A 25 17.76 4.48 2.34
N ASP A 26 18.25 3.34 1.87
CA ASP A 26 19.51 2.78 2.35
C ASP A 26 20.65 3.25 1.44
N THR A 27 21.75 3.68 2.05
CA THR A 27 22.94 4.16 1.33
C THR A 27 24.17 3.43 1.85
N ALA A 28 24.88 2.75 0.96
CA ALA A 28 26.17 2.14 1.22
C ALA A 28 27.26 2.83 0.40
N MET A 29 28.43 3.01 1.01
CA MET A 29 29.64 3.47 0.33
C MET A 29 30.74 2.44 0.55
N GLY A 30 31.48 2.15 -0.51
CA GLY A 30 32.62 1.25 -0.47
C GLY A 30 33.70 1.75 -1.42
N CYS A 31 34.94 1.40 -1.11
CA CYS A 31 36.10 1.78 -1.88
C CYS A 31 36.86 0.50 -2.22
N GLU A 32 37.16 0.29 -3.50
CA GLU A 32 37.89 -0.88 -3.99
C GLU A 32 39.20 -0.43 -4.65
N LEU A 33 40.28 -1.18 -4.39
CA LEU A 33 41.59 -0.92 -4.99
C LEU A 33 41.72 -1.64 -6.32
N LEU A 34 41.90 -0.89 -7.40
CA LEU A 34 42.24 -1.41 -8.71
C LEU A 34 43.73 -1.19 -8.99
N ARG A 35 44.27 -1.92 -9.97
CA ARG A 35 45.66 -1.71 -10.41
C ARG A 35 45.96 -0.26 -10.81
N GLN A 36 44.97 0.46 -11.34
CA GLN A 36 45.11 1.82 -11.82
C GLN A 36 44.92 2.89 -10.73
N GLY A 37 44.50 2.50 -9.52
CA GLY A 37 44.17 3.40 -8.42
C GLY A 37 42.91 2.97 -7.67
N MET A 38 42.35 3.90 -6.90
CA MET A 38 41.20 3.66 -6.01
C MET A 38 39.88 4.01 -6.69
N LEU A 39 38.85 3.19 -6.52
CA LEU A 39 37.51 3.43 -7.06
C LEU A 39 36.47 3.47 -5.93
N ASP A 40 35.79 4.60 -5.83
CA ASP A 40 34.66 4.76 -4.91
C ASP A 40 33.35 4.31 -5.56
N ILE A 41 32.57 3.55 -4.80
CA ILE A 41 31.24 3.06 -5.18
C ILE A 41 30.25 3.55 -4.13
N LYS A 42 29.20 4.26 -4.59
CA LYS A 42 28.07 4.67 -3.76
C LYS A 42 26.80 4.06 -4.31
N VAL A 43 26.14 3.24 -3.50
CA VAL A 43 24.86 2.60 -3.84
C VAL A 43 23.78 3.21 -2.96
N LYS A 44 22.68 3.62 -3.59
CA LYS A 44 21.50 4.17 -2.91
C LYS A 44 20.29 3.35 -3.36
N ILE A 45 19.61 2.69 -2.41
CA ILE A 45 18.48 1.80 -2.69
C ILE A 45 17.24 2.37 -1.99
N MET A 46 16.17 2.58 -2.76
CA MET A 46 14.87 2.93 -2.19
C MET A 46 14.10 1.65 -1.86
N LEU A 47 13.74 1.49 -0.59
CA LEU A 47 13.01 0.33 -0.08
C LEU A 47 11.50 0.45 -0.43
N PRO A 48 10.82 -0.67 -0.73
CA PRO A 48 9.37 -0.65 -0.92
C PRO A 48 8.65 -0.43 0.43
N TRP A 49 7.48 0.19 0.38
CA TRP A 49 6.60 0.26 1.55
C TRP A 49 6.08 -1.14 1.90
N ASP A 50 6.18 -1.52 3.19
CA ASP A 50 5.69 -2.80 3.71
C ASP A 50 4.90 -2.57 5.00
N PRO A 51 3.58 -2.86 5.03
CA PRO A 51 2.77 -2.69 6.25
C PRO A 51 3.24 -3.57 7.42
N SER A 52 3.95 -4.68 7.15
CA SER A 52 4.54 -5.56 8.17
C SER A 52 5.86 -5.02 8.73
N GLY A 53 6.51 -4.08 8.04
CA GLY A 53 7.77 -3.48 8.47
C GLY A 53 8.99 -4.40 8.41
N LYS A 54 8.95 -5.50 7.65
CA LYS A 54 10.06 -6.48 7.61
C LYS A 54 11.14 -6.09 6.60
N LYS A 55 10.71 -5.64 5.42
CA LYS A 55 11.62 -5.31 4.30
C LYS A 55 11.72 -3.82 4.00
N GLY A 56 10.84 -3.02 4.60
CA GLY A 56 10.82 -1.58 4.39
C GLY A 56 9.95 -0.86 5.42
N PRO A 57 9.80 0.47 5.29
CA PRO A 57 9.09 1.27 6.27
C PRO A 57 7.60 0.93 6.35
N LYS A 58 7.08 0.93 7.59
CA LYS A 58 5.63 0.78 7.87
C LYS A 58 4.83 2.04 7.54
N LYS A 59 5.43 3.22 7.77
CA LYS A 59 4.82 4.51 7.43
C LYS A 59 4.84 4.66 5.91
N THR A 60 3.70 4.96 5.31
CA THR A 60 3.61 5.28 3.88
C THR A 60 4.31 6.61 3.58
N LEU A 61 4.61 6.84 2.30
CA LEU A 61 5.05 8.16 1.86
C LEU A 61 3.96 9.21 2.15
N PRO A 62 4.33 10.43 2.54
CA PRO A 62 3.39 11.47 2.95
C PRO A 62 2.48 11.96 1.81
N ASP A 63 2.89 11.76 0.57
CA ASP A 63 2.15 12.08 -0.65
C ASP A 63 1.28 10.90 -1.16
N HIS A 64 1.46 9.70 -0.63
CA HIS A 64 0.73 8.52 -1.07
C HIS A 64 -0.61 8.36 -0.33
N VAL A 65 -1.70 8.78 -0.99
CA VAL A 65 -3.07 8.66 -0.49
C VAL A 65 -3.76 7.42 -1.09
N SER A 66 -4.22 6.52 -0.23
CA SER A 66 -5.04 5.37 -0.65
C SER A 66 -6.53 5.72 -0.54
N ILE A 67 -7.22 5.75 -1.69
CA ILE A 67 -8.66 6.01 -1.76
C ILE A 67 -9.38 4.66 -1.75
N VAL A 68 -10.13 4.39 -0.67
CA VAL A 68 -10.93 3.17 -0.57
C VAL A 68 -12.24 3.37 -1.32
N TYR A 69 -12.59 2.43 -2.20
CA TYR A 69 -13.85 2.49 -2.93
C TYR A 69 -15.03 2.27 -1.96
N PRO A 70 -16.10 3.08 -2.04
CA PRO A 70 -17.26 2.92 -1.17
C PRO A 70 -17.87 1.54 -1.35
N LYS A 71 -18.30 0.94 -0.23
CA LYS A 71 -19.05 -0.32 -0.27
C LYS A 71 -20.42 -0.04 -0.90
N HIS A 72 -20.94 -1.01 -1.64
CA HIS A 72 -22.29 -0.90 -2.20
C HIS A 72 -23.31 -0.94 -1.06
N GLU A 73 -23.92 0.19 -0.77
CA GLU A 73 -25.03 0.29 0.19
C GLU A 73 -26.33 -0.06 -0.54
N ILE A 74 -26.99 -1.12 -0.09
CA ILE A 74 -28.29 -1.51 -0.61
C ILE A 74 -29.28 -0.47 -0.07
N LEU A 75 -29.85 0.35 -0.95
CA LEU A 75 -30.86 1.32 -0.54
C LEU A 75 -32.04 0.58 0.10
N PRO A 76 -32.38 0.84 1.37
CA PRO A 76 -33.52 0.21 2.00
C PRO A 76 -34.78 0.66 1.25
N THR A 77 -35.38 -0.26 0.50
CA THR A 77 -36.57 0.01 -0.33
C THR A 77 -37.84 0.12 0.52
N THR A 78 -37.80 -0.39 1.75
CA THR A 78 -38.88 -0.31 2.75
C THR A 78 -38.28 -0.13 4.15
N PRO A 79 -38.99 0.52 5.09
CA PRO A 79 -38.53 0.63 6.47
C PRO A 79 -38.50 -0.77 7.10
N ILE A 80 -37.30 -1.29 7.36
CA ILE A 80 -37.08 -2.55 8.07
C ILE A 80 -36.84 -2.26 9.55
N SER A 81 -37.60 -2.93 10.43
CA SER A 81 -37.35 -2.92 11.87
C SER A 81 -36.48 -4.12 12.23
N GLU A 82 -35.20 -3.93 12.48
CA GLU A 82 -34.33 -4.99 13.02
C GLU A 82 -34.63 -5.22 14.51
N GLN A 83 -35.56 -6.12 14.81
CA GLN A 83 -35.73 -6.64 16.18
C GLN A 83 -34.63 -7.67 16.47
N LYS A 84 -33.64 -7.27 17.27
CA LYS A 84 -32.65 -8.18 17.84
C LYS A 84 -33.31 -9.05 18.92
N GLY A 85 -33.96 -10.13 18.49
CA GLY A 85 -34.52 -11.18 19.36
C GLY A 85 -36.03 -11.36 19.20
N GLY A 86 -36.44 -12.25 18.29
CA GLY A 86 -37.83 -12.71 18.16
C GLY A 86 -37.91 -13.91 17.22
N LYS A 87 -38.43 -15.04 17.71
CA LYS A 87 -38.47 -16.37 17.10
C LYS A 87 -39.31 -16.40 15.81
N PRO A 88 -39.03 -17.26 14.79
CA PRO A 88 -39.73 -17.22 13.51
C PRO A 88 -41.16 -17.78 13.64
N GLU A 89 -42.15 -17.03 13.15
CA GLU A 89 -43.55 -17.48 13.03
C GLU A 89 -43.84 -17.93 11.57
N PRO A 90 -44.44 -19.11 11.34
CA PRO A 90 -44.63 -19.69 10.01
C PRO A 90 -45.76 -19.03 9.20
N PRO A 91 -45.72 -19.09 7.85
CA PRO A 91 -46.67 -18.39 6.99
C PRO A 91 -48.08 -18.99 7.03
N ALA A 92 -49.08 -18.13 7.22
CA ALA A 92 -50.50 -18.48 7.25
C ALA A 92 -51.04 -18.93 5.88
N MET A 93 -51.74 -20.05 5.88
CA MET A 93 -52.39 -20.70 4.73
C MET A 93 -53.45 -19.80 4.07
N HIS A 94 -53.48 -19.75 2.74
CA HIS A 94 -54.57 -19.18 1.95
C HIS A 94 -55.78 -20.13 1.93
N GLN A 95 -56.95 -19.64 2.36
CA GLN A 95 -58.24 -20.33 2.20
C GLN A 95 -58.91 -19.93 0.88
N SER A 96 -59.48 -20.95 0.25
CA SER A 96 -60.19 -21.00 -1.03
C SER A 96 -61.56 -20.33 -1.04
N VAL A 97 -61.95 -19.72 -2.17
CA VAL A 97 -63.34 -19.35 -2.46
C VAL A 97 -63.91 -20.28 -3.55
N PRO A 98 -65.02 -21.00 -3.31
CA PRO A 98 -65.71 -21.76 -4.36
C PRO A 98 -66.69 -20.86 -5.14
N ARG A 99 -66.77 -21.09 -6.46
CA ARG A 99 -67.72 -20.42 -7.36
C ARG A 99 -68.87 -21.39 -7.68
N ALA A 100 -70.10 -20.94 -7.44
CA ALA A 100 -71.33 -21.57 -7.95
C ALA A 100 -71.58 -21.17 -9.41
#